data_AF-F4QCN2-F1
#
_entry.id   AF-F4QCN2-F1
#
_cell.length_a   1.000
_cell.length_b   1.000
_cell.length_c   1.000
_cell.angle_alpha   90.00
_cell.angle_beta   90.00
_cell.angle_gamma   90.00
#
_symmetry.space_group_name_H-M   'P 1'
#
loop_
_entity.id
_entity.type
_entity.pdbx_description
1 polymer ?
#
loop_
_entity_poly.entity_id
_entity_poly.type
_entity_poly.pdbx_seq_one_letter_code
_entity_poly.pdbx_strand_id
1 'polypeptide(L)'
;MSFIARRTSTNIYKSFVRSYSVSVNNDAKLLDIINKDSTEASLNKVFSEINDTTGSAVYNTLIDRYAKLNLDGQCMRVYNASKMRNVPVSDSANKIIEEQWEDKNVKEEDDDFSSLGHIREDFLKYKESKTRRPWLN
;
A
#
# COMPACT_ATOMS: atom_id res chain seq x y z
N MET A 1 47.51 24.70 17.97
CA MET A 1 46.97 24.40 16.63
C MET A 1 46.19 23.10 16.71
N SER A 2 44.89 23.15 16.46
CA SER A 2 43.94 22.04 16.57
C SER A 2 43.95 21.19 15.29
N PHE A 3 44.31 19.92 15.40
CA PHE A 3 44.22 18.96 14.31
C PHE A 3 42.78 18.43 14.21
N ILE A 4 42.04 18.92 13.23
CA ILE A 4 40.74 18.34 12.84
C ILE A 4 41.05 17.03 12.12
N ALA A 5 40.83 15.90 12.80
CA ALA A 5 40.95 14.57 12.23
C ALA A 5 39.91 14.40 11.12
N ARG A 6 40.37 14.41 9.86
CA ARG A 6 39.54 14.06 8.70
C ARG A 6 39.17 12.57 8.83
N ARG A 7 37.97 12.25 9.31
CA ARG A 7 37.40 10.90 9.18
C ARG A 7 37.31 10.59 7.68
N THR A 8 38.20 9.71 7.22
CA THR A 8 38.36 9.36 5.82
C THR A 8 37.12 8.65 5.29
N SER A 9 36.67 9.09 4.11
CA SER A 9 35.54 8.58 3.32
C SER A 9 35.52 7.05 3.10
N THR A 10 36.66 6.39 3.29
CA THR A 10 36.85 4.95 3.13
C THR A 10 36.02 4.09 4.08
N ASN A 11 35.76 4.54 5.30
CA ASN A 11 34.95 3.77 6.26
C ASN A 11 33.45 3.80 5.95
N ILE A 12 32.95 4.95 5.47
CA ILE A 12 31.55 5.12 5.07
C ILE A 12 31.23 4.26 3.84
N TYR A 13 32.16 4.22 2.88
CA TYR A 13 31.99 3.41 1.68
C TYR A 13 32.00 1.90 2.00
N LYS A 14 32.91 1.43 2.88
CA LYS A 14 32.95 0.03 3.31
C LYS A 14 31.69 -0.41 4.06
N SER A 15 31.14 0.44 4.93
CA SER A 15 29.88 0.12 5.61
C SER A 15 28.71 0.01 4.63
N PHE A 16 28.65 0.90 3.65
CA PHE A 16 27.57 0.94 2.65
C PHE A 16 27.59 -0.28 1.73
N VAL A 17 28.78 -0.67 1.25
CA VAL A 17 28.95 -1.88 0.42
C VAL A 17 28.59 -3.13 1.23
N ARG A 18 28.98 -3.20 2.51
CA ARG A 18 28.64 -4.33 3.38
C ARG A 18 27.13 -4.46 3.60
N SER A 19 26.42 -3.36 3.88
CA SER A 19 24.96 -3.39 4.05
C SER A 19 24.23 -3.81 2.77
N TYR A 20 24.68 -3.32 1.60
CA TYR A 20 24.12 -3.75 0.31
C TYR A 20 24.34 -5.24 0.05
N SER A 21 25.56 -5.76 0.28
CA SER A 21 25.85 -7.17 0.07
C SER A 21 25.06 -8.11 0.98
N VAL A 22 24.77 -7.70 2.22
CA VAL A 22 23.97 -8.48 3.17
C VAL A 22 22.50 -8.50 2.77
N SER A 23 21.96 -7.36 2.32
CA SER A 23 20.60 -7.23 1.79
C SER A 23 20.36 -8.17 0.59
N VAL A 24 21.24 -8.14 -0.41
CA VAL A 24 21.12 -8.98 -1.62
C VAL A 24 21.17 -10.48 -1.30
N ASN A 25 22.00 -10.90 -0.34
CA ASN A 25 22.09 -12.30 0.07
C ASN A 25 20.85 -12.78 0.83
N ASN A 26 20.23 -11.90 1.63
CA ASN A 26 18.98 -12.22 2.32
C ASN A 26 17.82 -12.33 1.33
N ASP A 27 17.71 -11.40 0.37
CA ASP A 27 16.66 -11.44 -0.65
C ASP A 27 16.73 -12.72 -1.49
N ALA A 28 17.92 -13.11 -1.93
CA ALA A 28 18.11 -14.35 -2.70
C ALA A 28 17.64 -15.59 -1.92
N LYS A 29 17.93 -15.65 -0.60
CA LYS A 29 17.48 -16.74 0.26
C LYS A 29 15.96 -16.77 0.42
N LEU A 30 15.34 -15.61 0.64
CA LEU A 30 13.87 -15.53 0.79
C LEU A 30 13.18 -15.91 -0.53
N LEU A 31 13.71 -15.46 -1.68
CA LEU A 31 13.19 -15.82 -3.00
C LEU A 31 13.31 -17.33 -3.28
N ASP A 32 14.41 -17.97 -2.87
CA ASP A 32 14.58 -19.42 -3.03
C ASP A 32 13.51 -20.21 -2.23
N ILE A 33 13.23 -19.78 -1.00
CA ILE A 33 12.16 -20.38 -0.17
C ILE A 33 10.79 -20.22 -0.85
N ILE A 34 10.46 -19.01 -1.32
CA ILE A 34 9.20 -18.73 -2.01
C ILE A 34 9.04 -19.59 -3.27
N ASN A 35 10.13 -19.79 -4.03
CA ASN A 35 10.09 -20.57 -5.26
C ASN A 35 10.01 -22.08 -5.03
N LYS A 36 10.55 -22.56 -3.91
CA LYS A 36 10.54 -23.98 -3.54
C LYS A 36 9.22 -24.42 -2.93
N ASP A 37 8.60 -23.57 -2.10
CA ASP A 37 7.36 -23.87 -1.41
C ASP A 37 6.44 -22.65 -1.39
N SER A 38 5.38 -22.73 -2.20
CA SER A 38 4.37 -21.69 -2.36
C SER A 38 3.08 -21.98 -1.57
N THR A 39 3.15 -22.78 -0.50
CA THR A 39 2.02 -22.93 0.43
C THR A 39 1.83 -21.66 1.25
N GLU A 40 0.58 -21.38 1.68
CA GLU A 40 0.28 -20.20 2.51
C GLU A 40 1.15 -20.13 3.77
N ALA A 41 1.38 -21.27 4.44
CA ALA A 41 2.19 -21.33 5.65
C ALA A 41 3.66 -20.95 5.38
N SER A 42 4.23 -21.43 4.27
CA SER A 42 5.59 -21.08 3.84
C SER A 42 5.70 -19.58 3.53
N LEU A 43 4.75 -19.05 2.76
CA LEU A 43 4.73 -17.62 2.40
C LEU A 43 4.56 -16.72 3.63
N ASN A 44 3.71 -17.11 4.59
CA ASN A 44 3.52 -16.37 5.84
C ASN A 44 4.79 -16.35 6.68
N LYS A 45 5.52 -17.46 6.71
CA LYS A 45 6.83 -17.53 7.38
C LYS A 45 7.82 -16.59 6.72
N VAL A 46 7.93 -16.61 5.38
CA VAL A 46 8.79 -15.68 4.64
C VAL A 46 8.41 -14.23 4.92
N PHE A 47 7.12 -13.91 4.94
CA PHE A 47 6.62 -12.57 5.25
C PHE A 47 7.01 -12.11 6.67
N SER A 48 7.06 -13.02 7.64
CA SER A 48 7.51 -12.72 9.00
C SER A 48 9.02 -12.47 9.12
N GLU A 49 9.83 -12.99 8.19
CA GLU A 49 11.29 -12.81 8.16
C GLU A 49 11.73 -11.53 7.44
N ILE A 50 10.78 -10.81 6.82
CA ILE A 50 11.03 -9.54 6.15
C ILE A 50 11.52 -8.49 7.14
N ASN A 51 12.54 -7.75 6.73
CA ASN A 51 13.13 -6.67 7.51
C ASN A 51 13.36 -5.42 6.63
N ASP A 52 13.93 -4.38 7.22
CA ASP A 52 14.10 -3.09 6.54
C ASP A 52 15.13 -3.11 5.40
N THR A 53 15.87 -4.22 5.24
CA THR A 53 16.82 -4.41 4.14
C THR A 53 16.25 -5.25 3.00
N THR A 54 15.00 -5.70 3.11
CA THR A 54 14.35 -6.53 2.09
C THR A 54 14.03 -5.71 0.84
N GLY A 55 14.46 -6.19 -0.31
CA GLY A 55 14.25 -5.52 -1.59
C GLY A 55 12.88 -5.75 -2.21
N SER A 56 12.58 -4.97 -3.25
CA SER A 56 11.31 -4.99 -3.98
C SER A 56 10.97 -6.35 -4.60
N ALA A 57 11.98 -7.11 -5.03
CA ALA A 57 11.80 -8.42 -5.66
C ALA A 57 11.06 -9.41 -4.75
N VAL A 58 11.36 -9.41 -3.44
CA VAL A 58 10.71 -10.31 -2.47
C VAL A 58 9.23 -9.94 -2.32
N TYR A 59 8.91 -8.66 -2.18
CA TYR A 59 7.53 -8.18 -2.08
C TYR A 59 6.72 -8.50 -3.35
N ASN A 60 7.28 -8.21 -4.53
CA ASN A 60 6.63 -8.50 -5.81
C ASN A 60 6.30 -9.99 -5.94
N THR A 61 7.26 -10.85 -5.59
CA THR A 61 7.08 -12.30 -5.68
C THR A 61 6.06 -12.79 -4.66
N LEU A 62 6.05 -12.27 -3.44
CA LEU A 62 5.03 -12.61 -2.44
C LEU A 62 3.62 -12.22 -2.90
N ILE A 63 3.45 -11.03 -3.48
CA ILE A 63 2.14 -10.58 -4.00
C ILE A 63 1.66 -11.52 -5.10
N ASP A 64 2.51 -11.86 -6.08
CA ASP A 64 2.15 -12.80 -7.16
C ASP A 64 1.78 -14.20 -6.61
N ARG A 65 2.49 -14.70 -5.60
CA ARG A 65 2.20 -16.01 -5.01
C ARG A 65 0.92 -16.01 -4.19
N TYR A 66 0.68 -14.98 -3.38
CA TYR A 66 -0.58 -14.85 -2.63
C TYR A 66 -1.77 -14.67 -3.56
N ALA A 67 -1.62 -13.94 -4.66
CA ALA A 67 -2.66 -13.78 -5.66
C ALA A 67 -3.03 -15.10 -6.32
N LYS A 68 -2.05 -15.95 -6.66
CA LYS A 68 -2.28 -17.31 -7.19
C LYS A 68 -3.02 -18.25 -6.22
N LEU A 69 -2.96 -17.95 -4.92
CA LEU A 69 -3.70 -18.66 -3.88
C LEU A 69 -5.07 -18.03 -3.58
N ASN A 70 -5.46 -16.97 -4.29
CA ASN A 70 -6.66 -16.17 -4.03
C ASN A 70 -6.71 -15.61 -2.59
N LEU A 71 -5.55 -15.25 -2.04
CA LEU A 71 -5.41 -14.71 -0.68
C LEU A 71 -5.27 -13.18 -0.71
N ASP A 72 -6.30 -12.49 -1.17
CA ASP A 72 -6.29 -11.02 -1.41
C ASP A 72 -5.92 -10.23 -0.14
N GLY A 73 -6.41 -10.68 1.02
CA GLY A 73 -6.08 -10.06 2.30
C GLY A 73 -4.58 -10.07 2.61
N GLN A 74 -3.86 -11.11 2.15
CA GLN A 74 -2.42 -11.20 2.30
C GLN A 74 -1.70 -10.34 1.26
N CYS A 75 -2.17 -10.30 0.00
CA CYS A 75 -1.65 -9.37 -1.01
C CYS A 75 -1.63 -7.92 -0.50
N MET A 76 -2.74 -7.48 0.08
CA MET A 76 -2.86 -6.13 0.65
C MET A 76 -1.92 -5.89 1.84
N ARG A 77 -1.75 -6.89 2.72
CA ARG A 77 -0.81 -6.81 3.84
C ARG A 77 0.63 -6.66 3.36
N VAL A 78 1.03 -7.44 2.35
CA VAL A 78 2.37 -7.35 1.75
C VAL A 78 2.58 -5.99 1.09
N TYR A 79 1.58 -5.51 0.36
CA TYR A 79 1.63 -4.19 -0.26
C TYR A 79 1.79 -3.06 0.75
N ASN A 80 0.97 -3.04 1.79
CA ASN A 80 1.07 -2.04 2.86
C ASN A 80 2.42 -2.13 3.58
N ALA A 81 2.93 -3.34 3.80
CA ALA A 81 4.25 -3.56 4.39
C ALA A 81 5.40 -3.01 3.53
N SER A 82 5.28 -3.08 2.20
CA SER A 82 6.26 -2.48 1.28
C SER A 82 6.19 -0.95 1.32
N LYS A 83 4.98 -0.36 1.35
CA LYS A 83 4.77 1.09 1.48
C LYS A 83 5.32 1.65 2.78
N MET A 84 5.04 1.00 3.91
CA MET A 84 5.55 1.42 5.22
C MET A 84 7.09 1.45 5.27
N ARG A 85 7.75 0.64 4.45
CA ARG A 85 9.22 0.55 4.35
C ARG A 85 9.79 1.34 3.17
N ASN A 86 8.96 2.10 2.45
CA ASN A 86 9.34 2.85 1.25
C ASN A 86 10.01 1.99 0.16
N VAL A 87 9.62 0.72 0.07
CA VAL A 87 10.11 -0.19 -0.97
C VAL A 87 9.12 -0.15 -2.14
N PRO A 88 9.53 0.29 -3.34
CA PRO A 88 8.64 0.35 -4.49
C PRO A 88 8.31 -1.05 -4.98
N VAL A 89 7.04 -1.25 -5.35
CA VAL A 89 6.47 -2.50 -5.88
C VAL A 89 6.28 -2.32 -7.39
N SER A 90 6.42 -3.40 -8.18
CA SER A 90 6.34 -3.31 -9.64
C SER A 90 4.92 -3.00 -10.12
N ASP A 91 4.79 -2.45 -11.32
CA ASP A 91 3.49 -2.15 -11.95
C ASP A 91 2.62 -3.40 -12.08
N SER A 92 3.23 -4.56 -12.33
CA SER A 92 2.53 -5.85 -12.34
C SER A 92 1.90 -6.19 -11.00
N ALA A 93 2.59 -5.91 -9.88
CA ALA A 93 2.08 -6.15 -8.55
C ALA A 93 0.98 -5.13 -8.19
N ASN A 94 1.13 -3.88 -8.60
CA ASN A 94 0.08 -2.86 -8.45
C ASN A 94 -1.20 -3.26 -9.19
N LYS A 95 -1.09 -3.76 -10.43
CA LYS A 95 -2.25 -4.24 -11.21
C LYS A 95 -3.00 -5.39 -10.53
N ILE A 96 -2.26 -6.36 -9.99
CA ILE A 96 -2.86 -7.48 -9.21
C ILE A 96 -3.67 -6.94 -8.02
N ILE A 97 -3.14 -5.92 -7.34
CA ILE A 97 -3.79 -5.33 -6.18
C ILE A 97 -5.02 -4.52 -6.59
N GLU A 98 -4.94 -3.75 -7.68
CA GLU A 98 -6.05 -2.97 -8.24
C GLU A 98 -7.20 -3.90 -8.68
N GLU A 99 -6.90 -4.96 -9.42
CA GLU A 99 -7.88 -5.99 -9.83
C GLU A 99 -8.57 -6.61 -8.60
N GLN A 100 -7.82 -6.90 -7.53
CA GLN A 100 -8.39 -7.40 -6.28
C GLN A 100 -9.21 -6.38 -5.50
N TRP A 101 -9.02 -5.08 -5.75
CA TRP A 101 -9.72 -4.00 -5.07
C TRP A 101 -11.05 -3.65 -5.75
N GLU A 102 -11.09 -3.70 -7.08
CA GLU A 102 -12.26 -3.36 -7.89
C GLU A 102 -13.40 -4.37 -7.71
N ASP A 103 -13.11 -5.66 -7.55
CA ASP A 103 -14.13 -6.72 -7.46
C ASP A 103 -14.97 -6.72 -6.16
N LYS A 104 -14.59 -5.96 -5.13
CA LYS A 104 -15.30 -5.97 -3.83
C LYS A 104 -15.93 -4.64 -3.42
N ASN A 105 -15.63 -3.55 -4.11
CA ASN A 105 -16.06 -2.20 -3.69
C ASN A 105 -17.04 -1.50 -4.63
N VAL A 106 -17.49 -2.15 -5.70
CA VAL A 106 -18.49 -1.58 -6.60
C VAL A 106 -19.57 -2.60 -6.93
N LYS A 107 -20.57 -2.70 -6.05
CA LYS A 107 -21.92 -2.67 -6.59
C LYS A 107 -22.22 -1.20 -6.72
N GLU A 108 -22.28 -0.68 -7.95
CA GLU A 108 -23.04 0.52 -8.24
C GLU A 108 -24.47 0.21 -7.78
N GLU A 109 -24.77 0.46 -6.50
CA GLU A 109 -26.12 0.80 -6.13
C GLU A 109 -26.34 2.12 -6.85
N ASP A 110 -27.22 2.10 -7.86
CA ASP A 110 -27.78 3.29 -8.45
C ASP A 110 -28.41 4.10 -7.30
N ASP A 111 -27.60 4.93 -6.65
CA ASP A 111 -28.03 5.89 -5.65
C ASP A 111 -28.95 6.86 -6.39
N ASP A 112 -30.22 6.51 -6.36
CA ASP A 112 -31.30 7.25 -6.97
C ASP A 112 -31.36 8.59 -6.22
N PHE A 113 -30.66 9.59 -6.77
CA PHE A 113 -30.60 10.98 -6.28
C PHE A 113 -31.99 11.63 -6.15
N SER A 114 -33.05 10.92 -6.59
CA SER A 114 -34.47 11.22 -6.40
C SER A 114 -34.85 11.43 -4.93
N SER A 115 -34.19 10.77 -3.97
CA SER A 115 -34.49 10.92 -2.52
C SER A 115 -34.06 12.27 -1.91
N LEU A 116 -33.23 13.04 -2.61
CA LEU A 116 -32.73 14.35 -2.13
C LEU A 116 -33.61 15.54 -2.60
N GLY A 117 -34.72 15.28 -3.29
CA GLY A 117 -35.65 16.32 -3.75
C GLY A 117 -36.18 17.22 -2.61
N HIS A 118 -36.36 16.64 -1.42
CA HIS A 118 -36.86 17.33 -0.23
C HIS A 118 -35.92 18.44 0.26
N ILE A 119 -34.60 18.27 0.08
CA ILE A 119 -33.59 19.27 0.47
C ILE A 119 -33.75 20.55 -0.34
N ARG A 120 -34.05 20.42 -1.63
CA ARG A 120 -34.26 21.57 -2.52
C ARG A 120 -35.55 22.31 -2.19
N GLU A 121 -36.61 21.59 -1.84
CA GLU A 121 -37.88 22.18 -1.41
C GLU A 121 -37.74 22.94 -0.08
N ASP A 122 -37.03 22.37 0.90
CA ASP A 122 -36.79 23.00 2.19
C ASP A 122 -35.94 24.27 2.07
N PHE A 123 -34.95 24.26 1.16
CA PHE A 123 -34.16 25.46 0.87
C PHE A 123 -35.00 26.59 0.27
N LEU A 124 -35.94 26.27 -0.63
CA LEU A 124 -36.83 27.27 -1.23
C LEU A 124 -37.81 27.85 -0.20
N LYS A 125 -38.42 27.01 0.64
CA LYS A 125 -39.29 27.45 1.74
C LYS A 125 -38.56 28.34 2.74
N TYR A 126 -37.33 27.98 3.10
CA TYR A 126 -36.49 28.80 3.98
C TYR A 126 -36.21 30.18 3.36
N LYS A 127 -35.81 30.22 2.09
CA LYS A 127 -35.54 31.48 1.37
C LYS A 127 -36.79 32.36 1.32
N GLU A 128 -37.95 31.78 1.01
CA GLU A 128 -39.22 32.50 0.97
C GLU A 128 -39.61 33.07 2.35
N SER A 129 -39.41 32.29 3.42
CA SER A 129 -39.67 32.73 4.81
C SER A 129 -38.82 33.93 5.23
N LYS A 130 -37.58 34.04 4.72
CA LYS A 130 -36.68 35.16 4.98
C LYS A 130 -37.01 36.41 4.18
N THR A 131 -37.75 36.28 3.08
CA THR A 131 -38.18 37.40 2.23
C THR A 131 -39.60 37.89 2.52
N ARG A 132 -40.38 37.13 3.31
CA ARG A 132 -41.73 37.52 3.73
C ARG A 132 -41.66 38.68 4.72
N ARG A 133 -42.13 39.86 4.32
CA ARG A 133 -42.28 41.02 5.21
C ARG A 133 -43.52 40.81 6.09
N PRO A 134 -43.41 40.70 7.43
CA PRO A 134 -44.52 40.33 8.29
C PRO A 134 -45.63 41.39 8.44
N TRP A 135 -45.53 42.53 7.76
CA TRP A 135 -46.47 43.66 7.83
C TRP A 135 -47.12 44.03 6.48
N LEU A 136 -47.02 43.16 5.46
CA LEU A 136 -47.84 43.26 4.25
C LEU A 136 -48.75 42.04 4.16
N ASN A 137 -49.85 42.08 4.91
CA ASN A 137 -51.11 41.41 4.60
C ASN A 137 -52.18 42.50 4.57
#